data_AF-I1BWM9-F1
#
_entry.id   AF-I1BWM9-F1
#
_cell.length_a   1.000
_cell.length_b   1.000
_cell.length_c   1.000
_cell.angle_alpha   90.00
_cell.angle_beta   90.00
_cell.angle_gamma   90.00
#
_symmetry.space_group_name_H-M   'P 1'
#
loop_
_entity.id
_entity.type
_entity.pdbx_description
1 polymer ?
#
loop_
_entity_poly.entity_id
_entity_poly.type
_entity_poly.pdbx_seq_one_letter_code
_entity_poly.pdbx_strand_id
1 'polypeptide(L)'
;MCSFRWLYSAGQSWRCLDETAQGQIERLWRCNQANWITSESFPGPVFVDTAQMVLIHKGAFYAIARNDVIFLFYRLAPIFLEPLNHY
;
A
#
# COMPACT_ATOMS: atom_id res chain seq x y z
N MET A 1 -1.74 -7.23 -11.67
CA MET A 1 -2.26 -5.96 -11.12
C MET A 1 -2.30 -6.09 -9.61
N CYS A 2 -1.44 -5.38 -8.88
CA CYS A 2 -1.45 -5.41 -7.42
C CYS A 2 -2.61 -4.56 -6.90
N SER A 3 -3.43 -5.12 -6.00
CA SER A 3 -4.67 -4.53 -5.47
C SER A 3 -4.45 -3.42 -4.42
N PHE A 4 -3.25 -2.83 -4.34
CA PHE A 4 -2.87 -1.92 -3.28
C PHE A 4 -2.03 -0.75 -3.80
N ARG A 5 -2.08 0.38 -3.10
CA ARG A 5 -1.28 1.57 -3.33
C ARG A 5 -0.77 2.15 -2.02
N TRP A 6 0.53 2.33 -1.93
CA TRP A 6 1.24 3.04 -0.89
C TRP A 6 1.25 4.54 -1.17
N LEU A 7 0.96 5.29 -0.12
CA LEU A 7 0.85 6.74 -0.12
C LEU A 7 1.81 7.30 0.92
N TYR A 8 2.33 8.51 0.69
CA TYR A 8 3.08 9.27 1.69
C TYR A 8 2.43 10.62 1.94
N SER A 9 2.59 11.15 3.16
CA SER A 9 2.04 12.44 3.57
C SER A 9 2.87 13.61 3.02
N ALA A 10 2.39 14.31 2.02
CA ALA A 10 3.00 15.54 1.49
C ALA A 10 2.23 16.76 2.01
N GLY A 11 2.53 17.18 3.24
CA GLY A 11 1.84 18.28 3.91
C GLY A 11 0.40 17.92 4.26
N GLN A 12 -0.58 18.62 3.67
CA GLN A 12 -2.02 18.35 3.86
C GLN A 12 -2.60 17.34 2.87
N SER A 13 -1.76 16.74 2.01
CA SER A 13 -2.20 15.82 0.96
C SER A 13 -1.47 14.49 1.04
N TRP A 14 -2.10 13.42 0.57
CA TRP A 14 -1.47 12.12 0.38
C TRP A 14 -1.10 11.94 -1.09
N ARG A 15 0.16 11.56 -1.35
CA ARG A 15 0.67 11.32 -2.71
C ARG A 15 1.05 9.88 -2.89
N CYS A 16 0.81 9.33 -4.08
CA CYS A 16 1.22 7.98 -4.41
C CYS A 16 2.75 7.90 -4.53
N LEU A 17 3.31 6.81 -4.01
CA LEU A 17 4.67 6.41 -4.30
C LEU A 17 4.75 5.75 -5.67
N ASP A 18 5.92 5.86 -6.31
CA ASP A 18 6.26 5.22 -7.58
C ASP A 18 6.19 3.69 -7.51
N GLU A 19 5.93 3.05 -8.66
CA GLU A 19 5.71 1.59 -8.74
C GLU A 19 6.87 0.77 -8.18
N THR A 20 8.11 1.25 -8.31
CA THR A 20 9.29 0.62 -7.73
C THR A 20 9.22 0.62 -6.20
N ALA A 21 8.99 1.79 -5.59
CA ALA A 21 8.83 1.91 -4.14
C ALA A 21 7.60 1.12 -3.62
N GLN A 22 6.49 1.10 -4.37
CA GLN A 22 5.28 0.32 -4.01
C GLN A 22 5.60 -1.15 -3.73
N GLY A 23 6.34 -1.80 -4.65
CA GLY A 23 6.70 -3.20 -4.52
C GLY A 23 7.70 -3.45 -3.39
N GLN A 24 8.66 -2.54 -3.21
CA GLN A 24 9.67 -2.65 -2.15
C GLN A 24 9.05 -2.48 -0.77
N ILE A 25 8.19 -1.47 -0.57
CA ILE A 25 7.50 -1.24 0.71
C ILE A 25 6.54 -2.37 1.03
N GLU A 26 5.79 -2.88 0.06
CA GLU A 26 4.91 -4.04 0.30
C GLU A 26 5.71 -5.25 0.79
N ARG A 27 6.88 -5.52 0.20
CA ARG A 27 7.74 -6.62 0.64
C ARG A 27 8.23 -6.40 2.08
N LEU A 28 8.66 -5.18 2.41
CA LEU A 28 9.09 -4.84 3.77
C LEU A 28 7.94 -4.98 4.77
N TRP A 29 6.74 -4.53 4.40
CA TRP A 29 5.56 -4.55 5.25
C TRP A 29 5.12 -5.98 5.57
N ARG A 30 5.11 -6.87 4.57
CA ARG A 30 4.80 -8.31 4.77
C ARG A 30 5.81 -9.02 5.68
N CYS A 31 7.05 -8.55 5.71
CA CYS A 31 8.11 -9.12 6.55
C CYS A 31 8.29 -8.35 7.87
N ASN A 32 7.50 -7.30 8.12
CA ASN A 32 7.66 -6.37 9.25
C ASN A 32 9.10 -5.87 9.42
N GLN A 33 9.69 -5.40 8.31
CA GLN A 33 11.09 -4.95 8.23
C GLN A 33 11.20 -3.45 7.98
N ALA A 34 12.36 -2.89 8.34
CA ALA A 34 12.76 -1.55 7.99
C ALA A 34 14.02 -1.60 7.12
N ASN A 35 14.05 -0.85 6.02
CA ASN A 35 15.22 -0.81 5.14
C ASN A 35 15.26 0.46 4.28
N TRP A 36 16.45 0.75 3.75
CA TRP A 36 16.64 1.73 2.70
C TRP A 36 16.12 1.19 1.36
N ILE A 37 15.32 2.01 0.68
CA ILE A 37 14.76 1.72 -0.63
C ILE A 37 15.05 2.86 -1.59
N THR A 38 14.89 2.58 -2.88
CA THR A 38 15.00 3.58 -3.95
C THR A 38 13.60 3.99 -4.38
N SER A 39 13.35 5.29 -4.48
CA SER A 39 12.07 5.84 -4.93
C SER A 39 12.38 6.94 -5.93
N GLU A 40 11.75 6.90 -7.09
CA GLU A 40 11.88 7.98 -8.10
C GLU A 40 11.21 9.27 -7.62
N SER A 41 10.23 9.15 -6.72
CA SER A 41 9.53 10.28 -6.11
C SER A 41 10.44 11.15 -5.22
N PHE A 42 11.57 10.60 -4.77
CA PHE A 42 12.52 11.29 -3.90
C PHE A 42 13.93 11.28 -4.52
N PRO A 43 14.65 12.42 -4.56
CA PRO A 43 16.03 12.43 -5.04
C PRO A 43 16.94 11.76 -4.00
N GLY A 44 17.19 10.46 -4.17
CA GLY A 44 18.10 9.64 -3.37
C GLY A 44 17.42 8.48 -2.61
N PRO A 45 18.20 7.70 -1.84
CA PRO A 45 17.65 6.60 -1.04
C PRO A 45 16.76 7.14 0.08
N VAL A 46 15.66 6.43 0.35
CA VAL A 46 14.71 6.72 1.43
C VAL A 46 14.68 5.55 2.40
N PHE A 47 14.66 5.82 3.70
CA PHE A 47 14.52 4.78 4.69
C PHE A 47 13.04 4.56 4.99
N VAL A 48 12.58 3.32 5.00
CA VAL A 48 11.20 2.99 5.34
C VAL A 48 11.19 2.11 6.56
N ASP A 49 10.43 2.53 7.58
CA ASP A 49 10.11 1.73 8.76
C ASP A 49 8.63 1.35 8.71
N THR A 50 8.37 0.05 8.52
CA THR A 50 7.00 -0.46 8.42
C THR A 50 6.35 -0.74 9.77
N ALA A 51 7.12 -0.81 10.86
CA ALA A 51 6.57 -0.92 12.20
C ALA A 51 6.03 0.44 12.68
N GLN A 52 6.74 1.53 12.35
CA GLN A 52 6.32 2.89 12.67
C GLN A 52 5.46 3.54 11.58
N MET A 53 5.32 2.89 10.41
CA MET A 53 4.61 3.42 9.24
C MET A 53 5.13 4.81 8.83
N VAL A 54 6.46 4.95 8.75
CA VAL A 54 7.14 6.19 8.35
C VAL A 54 8.18 5.95 7.25
N LEU A 55 8.33 6.96 6.41
CA LEU A 55 9.40 7.10 5.43
C LEU A 55 10.26 8.29 5.84
N ILE A 56 11.58 8.09 5.86
CA ILE A 56 12.56 9.11 6.24
C ILE A 56 13.41 9.45 5.02
N HIS A 57 13.42 10.72 4.65
CA HIS A 57 14.27 11.24 3.58
C HIS A 57 14.93 12.54 4.02
N LYS A 58 16.26 12.61 3.96
CA LYS A 58 17.06 13.80 4.31
C LYS A 58 16.71 14.40 5.68
N GLY A 59 16.37 13.55 6.66
CA GLY A 59 16.00 13.96 8.02
C GLY A 59 14.54 14.40 8.19
N ALA A 60 13.74 14.45 7.12
CA ALA A 60 12.30 14.66 7.20
C ALA A 60 11.57 13.32 7.32
N PHE A 61 10.51 13.31 8.13
CA PHE A 61 9.66 12.15 8.38
C PHE A 61 8.33 12.34 7.66
N TYR A 62 7.96 11.34 6.88
CA TYR A 62 6.72 11.29 6.11
C TYR A 62 5.92 10.09 6.60
N ALA A 63 4.68 10.29 7.04
CA ALA A 63 3.80 9.17 7.34
C ALA A 63 3.49 8.43 6.04
N ILE A 64 3.46 7.09 6.09
CA ILE A 64 3.05 6.26 4.97
C ILE A 64 1.77 5.49 5.29
N ALA A 65 0.96 5.27 4.27
CA ALA A 65 -0.29 4.54 4.38
C ALA A 65 -0.45 3.56 3.23
N ARG A 66 -0.98 2.38 3.54
CA ARG A 66 -1.37 1.35 2.56
C ARG A 66 -2.85 1.51 2.27
N ASN A 67 -3.19 1.76 1.01
CA ASN A 67 -4.55 1.79 0.53
C ASN A 67 -4.82 0.53 -0.28
N ASP A 68 -5.59 -0.40 0.29
CA ASP A 68 -6.14 -1.52 -0.47
C ASP A 68 -7.22 -1.00 -1.39
N VAL A 69 -6.91 -0.91 -2.68
CA VAL A 69 -7.94 -0.76 -3.70
C VAL A 69 -8.59 -2.13 -3.84
N ILE A 70 -9.44 -2.48 -2.87
CA ILE A 70 -10.42 -3.54 -3.08
C ILE A 70 -11.28 -3.04 -4.21
N PHE A 71 -11.07 -3.60 -5.40
CA PHE A 71 -12.05 -3.51 -6.44
C PHE A 71 -13.37 -4.00 -5.83
N LEU A 72 -14.32 -3.09 -5.67
CA LEU A 72 -15.71 -3.34 -5.30
C LEU A 72 -16.45 -4.22 -6.33
N PHE A 73 -15.78 -5.14 -7.02
CA PHE A 73 -16.38 -6.09 -7.94
C PHE A 73 -17.07 -7.28 -7.22
N TYR A 74 -16.88 -7.45 -5.90
CA TYR A 74 -17.74 -8.35 -5.12
C TYR A 74 -19.10 -7.74 -4.73
N ARG A 75 -19.39 -6.48 -5.09
CA ARG A 75 -20.69 -5.85 -4.81
C ARG A 75 -21.77 -6.13 -5.87
N LEU A 76 -21.60 -7.16 -6.72
CA LEU A 76 -22.62 -7.67 -7.64
C LEU A 76 -22.55 -9.20 -7.84
N ALA A 77 -22.45 -9.97 -6.76
CA ALA A 77 -22.97 -11.33 -6.77
C ALA A 77 -24.18 -11.38 -5.83
N PRO A 78 -25.42 -11.26 -6.34
CA PRO A 78 -26.56 -11.73 -5.57
C PRO A 78 -26.38 -13.25 -5.42
N ILE A 79 -25.95 -13.64 -4.22
CA ILE A 79 -26.08 -15.00 -3.71
C ILE A 79 -27.58 -15.24 -3.56
N PHE A 80 -28.25 -15.65 -4.63
CA PHE A 80 -29.54 -16.33 -4.50
C PHE A 80 -29.23 -17.82 -4.41
N LEU A 81 -29.22 -18.29 -3.16
CA LEU A 81 -29.23 -19.71 -2.85
C LEU A 81 -30.35 -20.40 -3.64
N GLU A 82 -30.00 -21.43 -4.40
CA GLU A 82 -30.95 -22.45 -4.79
C GLU A 82 -31.42 -23.19 -3.51
N PRO A 83 -32.72 -23.30 -3.24
CA PRO A 83 -33.20 -24.39 -2.41
C PRO A 83 -33.28 -25.66 -3.27
N LEU A 84 -32.48 -26.66 -2.88
CA LEU A 84 -32.69 -28.07 -3.21
C LEU A 84 -34.18 -28.42 -3.07
N ASN A 85 -34.82 -28.77 -4.18
CA ASN A 85 -36.01 -29.61 -4.16
C ASN A 85 -35.75 -30.85 -5.02
N HIS A 86 -35.25 -31.89 -4.35
CA HIS A 86 -35.63 -33.26 -4.67
C HIS A 86 -37.11 -33.43 -4.26
N TYR A 87 -37.98 -33.73 -5.22
CA TYR A 87 -39.00 -34.79 -5.22
C TYR A 87 -39.97 -34.58 -6.39
#